data_AF-A0A9X0YI03-F1
#
_entry.id   AF-A0A9X0YI03-F1
#
_cell.length_a   1.000
_cell.length_b   1.000
_cell.length_c   1.000
_cell.angle_alpha   90.00
_cell.angle_beta   90.00
_cell.angle_gamma   90.00
#
_symmetry.space_group_name_H-M   'P 1'
#
loop_
_entity.id
_entity.type
_entity.pdbx_description
1 polymer ?
#
loop_
_entity_poly.entity_id
_entity_poly.type
_entity_poly.pdbx_seq_one_letter_code
_entity_poly.pdbx_strand_id
1 'polypeptide(L)' 'MIALIQDLNIEDKLKNAPDSNYEIGIFIGSMIPFIVLVTLAYLMYYYNKKNQDNNL' A
#
# COMPACT_ATOMS: atom_id res chain seq x y z
N MET A 1 0.47 -13.52 -14.43
CA MET A 1 1.01 -14.10 -13.18
C MET A 1 1.43 -12.94 -12.29
N ILE A 2 0.53 -12.52 -11.43
CA ILE A 2 0.65 -11.36 -10.54
C ILE A 2 1.64 -11.74 -9.42
N ALA A 3 2.83 -11.15 -9.43
CA ALA A 3 3.83 -11.38 -8.38
C ALA A 3 3.36 -10.98 -6.97
N LEU A 4 2.22 -10.27 -6.86
CA LEU A 4 1.55 -9.92 -5.60
C LEU A 4 0.74 -11.08 -4.99
N ILE A 5 0.48 -12.16 -5.73
CA ILE A 5 -0.29 -13.35 -5.26
C ILE A 5 0.65 -14.50 -4.83
N GLN A 6 1.96 -14.28 -4.77
CA GLN A 6 2.90 -15.30 -4.32
C GLN A 6 2.79 -15.45 -2.78
N ASP A 7 1.90 -16.37 -2.38
CA ASP A 7 1.61 -16.86 -1.02
C ASP A 7 1.24 -15.82 0.05
N LEU A 8 -0.06 -15.44 0.02
CA LEU A 8 -0.80 -14.77 1.09
C LEU A 8 -1.13 -15.71 2.27
N ASN A 9 -0.21 -16.56 2.72
CA ASN A 9 -0.39 -17.26 3.99
C ASN A 9 -0.15 -16.28 5.18
N ILE A 10 -0.90 -15.18 5.19
CA ILE A 10 -0.98 -14.22 6.30
C ILE A 10 -1.44 -14.95 7.56
N GLU A 11 -2.29 -15.96 7.39
CA GLU A 11 -2.79 -16.81 8.47
C GLU A 11 -1.68 -17.63 9.14
N ASP A 12 -0.74 -18.19 8.36
CA ASP A 12 0.44 -18.86 8.92
C ASP A 12 1.43 -17.88 9.54
N LYS A 13 1.57 -16.68 8.97
CA LYS A 13 2.39 -15.61 9.57
C LYS A 13 1.79 -15.15 10.90
N LEU A 14 0.47 -15.00 10.98
CA LEU A 14 -0.23 -14.62 12.20
C LEU A 14 -0.19 -15.73 13.25
N LYS A 15 -0.35 -17.00 12.85
CA LYS A 15 -0.23 -18.16 13.75
C LYS A 15 1.17 -18.36 14.30
N ASN A 16 2.20 -18.06 13.50
CA ASN A 16 3.59 -18.13 13.92
C ASN A 16 4.12 -16.80 14.46
N ALA A 17 3.25 -15.80 14.66
CA ALA A 17 3.64 -14.51 15.19
C ALA A 17 4.16 -14.70 16.62
N PRO A 18 5.45 -14.44 16.89
CA PRO A 18 6.02 -14.66 18.22
C PRO A 18 5.54 -13.62 19.24
N ASP A 19 5.15 -12.42 18.77
CA ASP A 19 4.85 -11.26 19.61
C ASP A 19 3.83 -10.31 18.94
N SER A 20 3.13 -9.51 19.75
CA SER A 20 2.13 -8.51 19.33
C SER A 20 2.66 -7.49 18.31
N ASN A 21 3.97 -7.18 18.35
CA ASN A 21 4.61 -6.28 17.40
C ASN A 21 4.62 -6.82 15.96
N TYR A 22 4.65 -8.14 15.78
CA TYR A 22 4.62 -8.76 14.47
C TYR A 22 3.22 -8.68 13.82
N GLU A 23 2.17 -8.88 14.62
CA GLU A 23 0.78 -8.68 14.22
C GLU A 23 0.52 -7.24 13.77
N ILE A 24 1.05 -6.25 14.48
CA ILE A 24 0.97 -4.83 14.10
C ILE A 24 1.66 -4.59 12.75
N GLY A 25 2.81 -5.22 12.52
CA GLY A 25 3.51 -5.17 11.23
C GLY A 25 2.70 -5.75 10.07
N ILE A 26 2.03 -6.88 10.28
CA ILE A 26 1.11 -7.48 9.30
C ILE A 26 -0.07 -6.54 9.03
N PHE A 27 -0.68 -6.01 10.08
CA PHE A 27 -1.82 -5.10 9.97
C PHE A 27 -1.47 -3.85 9.17
N ILE A 28 -0.35 -3.19 9.49
CA ILE A 28 0.14 -2.02 8.74
C ILE A 28 0.50 -2.40 7.30
N GLY A 29 1.15 -3.55 7.10
CA GLY A 29 1.47 -4.09 5.77
C GLY A 29 0.24 -4.31 4.89
N SER A 30 -0.90 -4.70 5.48
CA SER A 30 -2.17 -4.88 4.77
C SER A 30 -2.78 -3.56 4.28
N MET A 31 -2.38 -2.42 4.86
CA MET A 31 -2.86 -1.09 4.48
C MET A 31 -2.03 -0.44 3.35
N ILE A 32 -0.84 -0.96 3.06
CA ILE A 32 0.03 -0.53 1.94
C ILE A 32 -0.71 -0.37 0.60
N PRO A 33 -1.54 -1.33 0.12
CA PRO A 33 -2.27 -1.16 -1.15
C PRO A 33 -3.17 0.09 -1.17
N PHE A 34 -3.79 0.46 -0.05
CA PHE A 34 -4.60 1.67 0.04
C PHE A 34 -3.73 2.94 -0.01
N ILE A 35 -2.59 2.94 0.68
CA ILE A 35 -1.63 4.05 0.68
C ILE A 35 -1.08 4.30 -0.73
N VAL A 36 -0.82 3.24 -1.49
CA VAL A 36 -0.39 3.32 -2.89
C VAL A 36 -1.46 4.03 -3.74
N LEU A 37 -2.74 3.67 -3.58
CA LEU A 37 -3.84 4.32 -4.31
C LEU A 37 -3.96 5.82 -3.97
N VAL A 38 -3.87 6.17 -2.68
CA VAL A 38 -3.91 7.57 -2.24
C VAL A 38 -2.73 8.36 -2.81
N THR A 39 -1.54 7.76 -2.80
CA THR A 39 -0.33 8.38 -3.36
C THR A 39 -0.48 8.59 -4.86
N LEU A 40 -0.98 7.61 -5.60
CA LEU A 40 -1.24 7.73 -7.03
C LEU A 40 -2.28 8.81 -7.33
N ALA A 41 -3.35 8.89 -6.55
CA ALA A 41 -4.36 9.94 -6.68
C ALA A 41 -3.75 11.34 -6.44
N TYR A 42 -2.90 11.48 -5.41
CA TYR A 42 -2.20 12.73 -5.14
C TYR A 42 -1.25 13.13 -6.27
N LEU A 43 -0.48 12.17 -6.80
CA LEU A 43 0.41 12.41 -7.93
C LEU A 43 -0.36 12.82 -9.18
N MET A 44 -1.50 12.16 -9.46
CA MET A 44 -2.37 12.51 -10.58
C MET A 44 -2.96 13.92 -10.41
N TYR A 45 -3.41 14.30 -9.21
CA TYR A 45 -3.86 15.65 -8.90
C TYR A 45 -2.75 16.68 -9.10
N TYR A 46 -1.57 16.42 -8.54
CA TYR A 46 -0.42 17.32 -8.61
C TYR A 46 0.05 17.53 -10.06
N TYR A 47 0.13 16.45 -10.85
CA TYR A 47 0.53 16.52 -12.26
C TYR A 47 -0.48 17.30 -13.09
N ASN A 48 -1.78 17.05 -12.93
CA ASN A 48 -2.81 17.81 -13.65
C ASN A 48 -2.84 19.29 -13.24
N LYS A 49 -2.69 19.58 -11.94
CA LYS A 49 -2.63 20.96 -11.45
C LYS A 49 -1.42 21.71 -11.98
N LYS A 50 -0.24 21.08 -12.00
CA LYS A 50 0.98 21.66 -12.59
C LYS A 50 0.79 22.00 -14.08
N ASN A 51 0.07 21.18 -14.83
CA ASN A 51 -0.21 21.45 -16.24
C ASN A 51 -1.26 22.56 -16.47
N GLN A 52 -2.15 22.83 -15.50
CA GLN A 52 -3.02 24.01 -15.55
C GLN A 52 -2.25 25.31 -15.31
N ASP A 53 -1.32 25.33 -14.36
CA ASP A 53 -0.50 26.52 -14.07
C ASP A 53 0.52 26.83 -15.18
N ASN A 54 1.01 25.83 -15.92
CA ASN A 54 1.96 26.04 -17.03
C ASN A 54 1.29 26.44 -18.36
N ASN A 55 -0.05 26.47 -18.43
CA ASN A 55 -0.82 26.86 -19.62
C ASN A 55 -1.60 28.18 -19.41
N LEU A 56 -1.28 28.92 -18.35
CA LEU A 56 -1.72 30.31 -18.08
C LEU A 56 -0.53 31.26 -18.27
#